data_AF-A0A2N1W4G0-F1
#
_entry.id   AF-A0A2N1W4G0-F1
#
_cell.length_a   1.000
_cell.length_b   1.000
_cell.length_c   1.000
_cell.angle_alpha   90.00
_cell.angle_beta   90.00
_cell.angle_gamma   90.00
#
_symmetry.space_group_name_H-M   'P 1'
#
loop_
_entity.id
_entity.type
_entity.pdbx_description
1 polymer ?
#
loop_
_entity_poly.entity_id
_entity_poly.type
_entity_poly.pdbx_seq_one_letter_code
_entity_poly.pdbx_strand_id
1 'polypeptide(L)'
;MDKIKVELPFATLLPDFIYQFLSAEQVDKAIFTCLELEDVRDALIDASEPELKEIKDFLSVIEDSTQEEAEDEEENEDPDDIIISKESGLENMMEEVDAEFDEIDDENYHKYTPGELKYIFEKIIYNIDLVYNYCLKLTGVPLTLSIGFRLVDDDEFREASLAVDFLHMEEKPDTAEEAFVVPMKNHLVSDDIVARAYFFYEPEYKRFYKKQFDEIADLITLKGFVGENGEGPRPEFH
;
A
#
# COMPACT_ATOMS: atom_id res chain seq x y z
N MET A 1 15.28 7.36 -12.45
CA MET A 1 14.23 6.44 -12.00
C MET A 1 14.36 5.15 -12.76
N ASP A 2 14.52 4.05 -12.05
CA ASP A 2 14.46 2.73 -12.65
C ASP A 2 13.00 2.32 -12.83
N LYS A 3 12.73 1.51 -13.86
CA LYS A 3 11.38 1.01 -14.16
C LYS A 3 11.37 -0.50 -14.03
N ILE A 4 10.27 -1.04 -13.55
CA ILE A 4 9.99 -2.48 -13.65
C ILE A 4 9.62 -2.86 -15.08
N LYS A 5 9.79 -4.13 -15.46
CA LYS A 5 9.55 -4.64 -16.82
C LYS A 5 8.09 -5.01 -17.10
N VAL A 6 7.15 -4.17 -16.68
CA VAL A 6 5.73 -4.27 -17.03
C VAL A 6 5.21 -2.88 -17.32
N GLU A 7 4.37 -2.71 -18.33
CA GLU A 7 3.73 -1.43 -18.65
C GLU A 7 2.21 -1.60 -18.63
N LEU A 8 1.55 -0.87 -17.73
CA LEU A 8 0.10 -0.88 -17.63
C LEU A 8 -0.51 0.03 -18.71
N PRO A 9 -1.57 -0.39 -19.41
CA PRO A 9 -2.22 0.49 -20.38
C PRO A 9 -2.98 1.65 -19.71
N PHE A 10 -3.54 1.44 -18.52
CA PHE A 10 -4.31 2.45 -17.78
C PHE A 10 -4.04 2.36 -16.28
N ALA A 11 -4.02 3.50 -15.59
CA ALA A 11 -3.92 3.58 -14.13
C ALA A 11 -5.09 2.92 -13.40
N THR A 12 -6.27 2.86 -14.02
CA THR A 12 -7.43 2.15 -13.47
C THR A 12 -7.23 0.64 -13.32
N LEU A 13 -6.15 0.07 -13.87
CA LEU A 13 -5.77 -1.34 -13.69
C LEU A 13 -4.83 -1.56 -12.49
N LEU A 14 -4.52 -0.52 -11.72
CA LEU A 14 -3.74 -0.63 -10.49
C LEU A 14 -4.29 -1.69 -9.51
N PRO A 15 -5.61 -1.80 -9.27
CA PRO A 15 -6.15 -2.83 -8.37
C PRO A 15 -5.80 -4.25 -8.81
N ASP A 16 -5.95 -4.54 -10.11
CA ASP A 16 -5.58 -5.86 -10.65
C ASP A 16 -4.06 -6.08 -10.61
N PHE A 17 -3.27 -5.03 -10.83
CA PHE A 17 -1.81 -5.10 -10.75
C PHE A 17 -1.37 -5.44 -9.32
N ILE A 18 -1.90 -4.73 -8.32
CA ILE A 18 -1.67 -4.97 -6.89
C ILE A 18 -2.02 -6.42 -6.57
N TYR A 19 -3.21 -6.88 -6.96
CA TYR A 19 -3.64 -8.25 -6.72
C TYR A 19 -2.65 -9.29 -7.29
N GLN A 20 -2.27 -9.15 -8.56
CA GLN A 20 -1.39 -10.12 -9.23
C GLN A 20 0.02 -10.09 -8.64
N PHE A 21 0.53 -8.90 -8.32
CA PHE A 21 1.84 -8.72 -7.73
C PHE A 21 1.91 -9.37 -6.34
N LEU A 22 0.97 -9.03 -5.44
CA LEU A 22 0.95 -9.56 -4.07
C LEU A 22 0.55 -11.04 -4.00
N SER A 23 -0.06 -11.58 -5.06
CA SER A 23 -0.37 -13.01 -5.16
C SER A 23 0.82 -13.87 -5.62
N ALA A 24 1.91 -13.25 -6.06
CA ALA A 24 3.10 -13.95 -6.54
C ALA A 24 3.71 -14.85 -5.44
N GLU A 25 4.43 -15.89 -5.86
CA GLU A 25 5.02 -16.87 -4.92
C GLU A 25 6.15 -16.27 -4.09
N GLN A 26 6.85 -15.28 -4.64
CA GLN A 26 7.98 -14.59 -4.02
C GLN A 26 7.55 -13.59 -2.94
N VAL A 27 6.25 -13.35 -2.77
CA VAL A 27 5.71 -12.38 -1.81
C VAL A 27 5.13 -13.14 -0.62
N ASP A 28 5.52 -12.74 0.59
CA ASP A 28 4.92 -13.26 1.83
C ASP A 28 3.48 -12.75 1.95
N LYS A 29 2.53 -13.67 2.08
CA LYS A 29 1.09 -13.39 2.01
C LYS A 29 0.45 -13.09 3.36
N ALA A 30 1.21 -13.20 4.45
CA ALA A 30 0.68 -13.11 5.81
C ALA A 30 0.78 -11.71 6.43
N ILE A 31 1.33 -10.72 5.72
CA ILE A 31 1.86 -9.51 6.34
C ILE A 31 1.54 -8.19 5.60
N PHE A 32 0.54 -8.17 4.72
CA PHE A 32 0.26 -6.95 3.98
C PHE A 32 -0.38 -5.90 4.88
N THR A 33 0.27 -4.76 5.02
CA THR A 33 -0.30 -3.56 5.64
C THR A 33 -0.60 -2.53 4.55
N CYS A 34 -1.53 -1.61 4.81
CA CYS A 34 -1.75 -0.47 3.93
C CYS A 34 -1.90 0.80 4.76
N LEU A 35 -0.87 1.65 4.71
CA LEU A 35 -0.87 2.93 5.41
C LEU A 35 -1.85 3.90 4.76
N GLU A 36 -2.29 4.90 5.54
CA GLU A 36 -3.18 6.00 5.13
C GLU A 36 -4.64 5.59 4.81
N LEU A 37 -4.99 4.29 4.88
CA LEU A 37 -6.40 3.87 4.81
C LEU A 37 -7.21 4.35 6.01
N GLU A 38 -6.54 4.52 7.16
CA GLU A 38 -7.13 5.15 8.34
C GLU A 38 -7.52 6.60 8.05
N ASP A 39 -6.65 7.37 7.40
CA ASP A 39 -6.96 8.75 7.00
C ASP A 39 -8.10 8.80 5.99
N VAL A 40 -8.20 7.82 5.09
CA VAL A 40 -9.36 7.69 4.19
C VAL A 40 -10.64 7.43 5.00
N ARG A 41 -10.61 6.56 6.01
CA ARG A 41 -11.77 6.31 6.89
C ARG A 41 -12.20 7.61 7.57
N ASP A 42 -11.25 8.30 8.20
CA ASP A 42 -11.49 9.50 8.99
C ASP A 42 -12.00 10.66 8.12
N ALA A 43 -11.45 10.80 6.90
CA ALA A 43 -11.90 11.81 5.95
C ALA A 43 -13.35 11.58 5.49
N LEU A 44 -13.79 10.31 5.45
CA LEU A 44 -15.10 9.91 4.96
C LEU A 44 -16.15 9.71 6.06
N ILE A 45 -15.79 9.82 7.35
CA ILE A 45 -16.67 9.49 8.48
C ILE A 45 -18.02 10.23 8.41
N ASP A 46 -18.00 11.51 8.07
CA ASP A 46 -19.18 12.37 7.95
C ASP A 46 -19.70 12.53 6.51
N ALA A 47 -19.06 11.88 5.53
CA ALA A 47 -19.51 11.93 4.15
C ALA A 47 -20.90 11.31 4.01
N SER A 48 -21.76 11.97 3.23
CA SER A 48 -23.18 11.63 3.06
C SER A 48 -23.50 11.02 1.69
N GLU A 49 -22.51 11.05 0.79
CA GLU A 49 -22.58 10.57 -0.58
C GLU A 49 -22.77 9.04 -0.58
N PRO A 50 -23.85 8.52 -1.18
CA PRO A 50 -24.13 7.09 -1.19
C PRO A 50 -23.06 6.27 -1.92
N GLU A 51 -22.33 6.87 -2.85
CA GLU A 51 -21.23 6.26 -3.60
C GLU A 51 -20.05 5.87 -2.70
N LEU A 52 -19.87 6.57 -1.57
CA LEU A 52 -18.79 6.33 -0.61
C LEU A 52 -19.15 5.26 0.43
N LYS A 53 -20.40 4.79 0.44
CA LYS A 53 -20.88 3.83 1.44
C LYS A 53 -20.04 2.56 1.49
N GLU A 54 -19.73 1.98 0.34
CA GLU A 54 -19.00 0.71 0.28
C GLU A 54 -17.55 0.83 0.79
N ILE A 55 -16.94 2.02 0.67
CA ILE A 55 -15.61 2.32 1.22
C ILE A 55 -15.71 2.44 2.73
N LYS A 56 -16.68 3.23 3.21
CA LYS A 56 -16.93 3.44 4.65
C LYS A 56 -17.22 2.12 5.37
N ASP A 57 -18.16 1.33 4.84
CA ASP A 57 -18.54 0.04 5.40
C ASP A 57 -17.33 -0.90 5.49
N PHE A 58 -16.46 -0.92 4.47
CA PHE A 58 -15.25 -1.73 4.47
C PHE A 58 -14.24 -1.29 5.54
N LEU A 59 -13.99 0.01 5.66
CA LEU A 59 -13.00 0.55 6.60
C LEU A 59 -13.47 0.53 8.05
N SER A 60 -14.79 0.61 8.31
CA SER A 60 -15.33 0.52 9.67
C SER A 60 -15.30 -0.90 10.24
N VAL A 61 -15.52 -1.93 9.42
CA VAL A 61 -15.43 -3.34 9.86
C VAL A 61 -14.02 -3.69 10.37
N ILE A 62 -13.01 -3.04 9.79
CA ILE A 62 -11.61 -3.24 10.15
C ILE A 62 -11.31 -2.70 11.56
N GLU A 63 -11.84 -1.52 11.89
CA GLU A 63 -11.67 -0.90 13.21
C GLU A 63 -12.26 -1.76 14.33
N ASP A 64 -13.47 -2.28 14.13
CA ASP A 64 -14.15 -3.15 15.10
C ASP A 64 -13.30 -4.41 15.40
N SER A 65 -12.68 -5.00 14.36
CA SER A 65 -11.83 -6.20 14.53
C SER A 65 -10.53 -5.92 15.28
N THR A 66 -9.92 -4.75 15.09
CA THR A 66 -8.69 -4.37 15.79
C THR A 66 -8.94 -3.96 17.25
N GLN A 67 -10.12 -3.41 17.57
CA GLN A 67 -10.48 -3.04 18.94
C GLN A 67 -10.85 -4.25 19.81
N GLU A 68 -11.51 -5.27 19.23
CA GLU A 68 -11.84 -6.51 19.97
C GLU A 68 -10.58 -7.30 20.38
N GLU A 69 -9.51 -7.27 19.59
CA GLU A 69 -8.24 -7.93 19.93
C GLU A 69 -7.44 -7.18 21.02
N ALA A 70 -7.51 -5.84 21.05
CA ALA A 70 -6.86 -5.02 22.08
C ALA A 70 -7.54 -5.08 23.45
N GLU A 71 -8.86 -5.28 23.50
CA GLU A 71 -9.61 -5.39 24.78
C GLU A 71 -9.42 -6.74 25.48
N ASP A 72 -8.98 -7.80 24.78
CA ASP A 72 -8.73 -9.13 25.36
C ASP A 72 -7.32 -9.27 25.99
N GLU A 73 -6.44 -8.28 25.86
CA GLU A 73 -5.08 -8.29 26.44
C GLU A 73 -4.91 -7.41 27.70
N GLU A 74 -5.89 -6.57 28.06
CA GLU A 74 -5.88 -5.77 29.30
C GLU A 74 -6.54 -6.50 30.51
N GLU A 75 -6.23 -7.77 30.77
CA GLU A 75 -6.50 -8.38 32.07
C GLU A 75 -5.32 -9.26 32.53
N ASN A 76 -4.29 -8.65 33.13
CA ASN A 76 -3.65 -9.05 34.40
C ASN A 76 -2.25 -8.43 34.55
N GLU A 77 -2.14 -7.24 35.15
CA GLU A 77 -0.92 -6.88 35.88
C GLU A 77 -1.26 -6.37 37.29
N ASP A 78 -0.91 -7.20 38.28
CA ASP A 78 -0.96 -6.91 39.71
C ASP A 78 0.13 -5.87 40.06
N PRO A 79 -0.16 -4.81 40.83
CA PRO A 79 0.82 -3.77 41.13
C PRO A 79 1.58 -4.11 42.42
N ASP A 80 2.75 -4.74 42.34
CA ASP A 80 3.65 -4.86 43.50
C ASP A 80 5.12 -4.54 43.17
N ASP A 81 5.54 -3.37 43.69
CA ASP A 81 6.88 -2.99 44.17
C ASP A 81 8.12 -3.10 43.25
N ILE A 82 8.52 -1.96 42.64
CA ILE A 82 9.89 -1.73 42.16
C ILE A 82 10.61 -0.66 43.01
N ILE A 83 11.56 -1.11 43.84
CA ILE A 83 12.54 -0.27 44.54
C ILE A 83 13.71 0.01 43.58
N ILE A 84 13.80 1.27 43.13
CA ILE A 84 14.81 1.75 42.16
C ILE A 84 16.21 1.83 42.81
N SER A 85 17.15 1.03 42.31
CA SER A 85 18.60 1.23 42.51
C SER A 85 19.22 1.73 41.21
N LYS A 86 19.53 3.03 41.16
CA LYS A 86 20.11 3.74 40.01
C LYS A 86 21.56 3.30 39.75
N GLU A 87 21.82 2.78 38.56
CA GLU A 87 23.00 3.06 37.68
C GLU A 87 23.28 1.95 36.65
N SER A 88 22.57 0.82 36.66
CA SER A 88 22.69 -0.24 35.63
C SER A 88 21.41 -0.50 34.81
N GLY A 89 20.37 0.30 34.99
CA GLY A 89 19.04 0.06 34.38
C GLY A 89 18.79 0.79 33.07
N LEU A 90 19.62 1.76 32.67
CA LEU A 90 19.35 2.60 31.50
C LEU A 90 19.68 1.90 30.17
N GLU A 91 20.71 1.06 30.13
CA GLU A 91 21.05 0.30 28.91
C GLU A 91 20.08 -0.89 28.71
N ASN A 92 19.67 -1.57 29.80
CA ASN A 92 18.66 -2.64 29.71
C ASN A 92 17.26 -2.10 29.41
N MET A 93 16.89 -0.92 29.92
CA MET A 93 15.61 -0.28 29.56
C MET A 93 15.58 0.19 28.11
N MET A 94 16.73 0.48 27.47
CA MET A 94 16.73 0.83 26.05
C MET A 94 16.64 -0.42 25.17
N GLU A 95 17.28 -1.53 25.54
CA GLU A 95 17.11 -2.82 24.83
C GLU A 95 15.72 -3.43 25.04
N GLU A 96 15.11 -3.29 26.23
CA GLU A 96 13.72 -3.74 26.49
C GLU A 96 12.71 -2.83 25.79
N VAL A 97 12.93 -1.52 25.73
CA VAL A 97 12.07 -0.60 24.96
C VAL A 97 12.22 -0.82 23.45
N ASP A 98 13.43 -1.05 22.92
CA ASP A 98 13.62 -1.37 21.50
C ASP A 98 12.98 -2.73 21.13
N ALA A 99 13.04 -3.73 22.03
CA ALA A 99 12.37 -5.02 21.84
C ALA A 99 10.84 -4.94 22.00
N GLU A 100 10.34 -4.14 22.94
CA GLU A 100 8.90 -3.82 23.04
C GLU A 100 8.43 -3.03 21.82
N PHE A 101 9.21 -2.10 21.27
CA PHE A 101 8.85 -1.38 20.03
C PHE A 101 8.88 -2.30 18.79
N ASP A 102 9.78 -3.29 18.74
CA ASP A 102 9.81 -4.31 17.67
C ASP A 102 8.61 -5.29 17.79
N GLU A 103 8.08 -5.54 18.99
CA GLU A 103 6.88 -6.37 19.22
C GLU A 103 5.55 -5.59 19.09
N ILE A 104 5.52 -4.29 19.42
CA ILE A 104 4.31 -3.43 19.39
C ILE A 104 3.86 -3.06 17.96
N ASP A 105 4.74 -3.14 16.95
CA ASP A 105 4.42 -2.66 15.58
C ASP A 105 3.65 -3.71 14.73
N ASP A 106 3.79 -5.01 15.01
CA ASP A 106 3.20 -6.07 14.17
C ASP A 106 1.76 -6.48 14.59
N GLU A 107 1.30 -6.05 15.77
CA GLU A 107 0.01 -6.42 16.37
C GLU A 107 -1.08 -5.35 16.19
N ASN A 108 -0.71 -4.08 15.98
CA ASN A 108 -1.67 -2.97 15.93
C ASN A 108 -2.19 -2.62 14.52
N TYR A 109 -1.63 -3.20 13.45
CA TYR A 109 -2.05 -2.91 12.08
C TYR A 109 -2.89 -4.02 11.48
N HIS A 110 -4.06 -3.65 10.94
CA HIS A 110 -4.88 -4.59 10.20
C HIS A 110 -4.12 -5.19 9.02
N LYS A 111 -4.05 -6.53 8.99
CA LYS A 111 -3.40 -7.30 7.93
C LYS A 111 -4.42 -7.58 6.82
N TYR A 112 -4.14 -7.05 5.64
CA TYR A 112 -5.00 -7.20 4.48
C TYR A 112 -4.62 -8.43 3.67
N THR A 113 -5.60 -9.03 3.00
CA THR A 113 -5.36 -9.95 1.90
C THR A 113 -5.16 -9.20 0.57
N PRO A 114 -4.52 -9.81 -0.44
CA PRO A 114 -4.45 -9.22 -1.78
C PRO A 114 -5.84 -8.90 -2.37
N GLY A 115 -6.86 -9.70 -2.03
CA GLY A 115 -8.24 -9.50 -2.47
C GLY A 115 -8.89 -8.26 -1.84
N GLU A 116 -8.65 -8.03 -0.56
CA GLU A 116 -9.11 -6.83 0.16
C GLU A 116 -8.43 -5.57 -0.37
N LEU A 117 -7.11 -5.60 -0.57
CA LEU A 117 -6.38 -4.49 -1.17
C LEU A 117 -6.87 -4.20 -2.59
N LYS A 118 -7.10 -5.24 -3.40
CA LYS A 118 -7.72 -5.06 -4.72
C LYS A 118 -9.07 -4.35 -4.59
N TYR A 119 -9.94 -4.85 -3.72
CA TYR A 119 -11.29 -4.33 -3.55
C TYR A 119 -11.27 -2.85 -3.14
N ILE A 120 -10.52 -2.50 -2.09
CA ILE A 120 -10.51 -1.13 -1.58
C ILE A 120 -9.91 -0.15 -2.58
N PHE A 121 -8.81 -0.52 -3.27
CA PHE A 121 -8.25 0.31 -4.33
C PHE A 121 -9.20 0.48 -5.52
N GLU A 122 -9.97 -0.55 -5.89
CA GLU A 122 -11.00 -0.46 -6.93
C GLU A 122 -12.09 0.55 -6.54
N LYS A 123 -12.56 0.51 -5.29
CA LYS A 123 -13.58 1.44 -4.79
C LYS A 123 -13.07 2.87 -4.67
N ILE A 124 -11.82 3.05 -4.21
CA ILE A 124 -11.18 4.36 -4.14
C ILE A 124 -11.01 4.95 -5.54
N ILE A 125 -10.49 4.18 -6.50
CA ILE A 125 -10.32 4.66 -7.88
C ILE A 125 -11.67 5.01 -8.52
N TYR A 126 -12.70 4.19 -8.32
CA TYR A 126 -14.03 4.45 -8.87
C TYR A 126 -14.65 5.75 -8.34
N ASN A 127 -14.31 6.14 -7.11
CA ASN A 127 -14.85 7.33 -6.43
C ASN A 127 -13.79 8.41 -6.19
N ILE A 128 -12.71 8.41 -6.98
CA ILE A 128 -11.49 9.13 -6.63
C ILE A 128 -11.70 10.63 -6.48
N ASP A 129 -12.58 11.25 -7.30
CA ASP A 129 -12.87 12.68 -7.20
C ASP A 129 -13.45 13.06 -5.83
N LEU A 130 -14.30 12.22 -5.24
CA LEU A 130 -14.84 12.45 -3.90
C LEU A 130 -13.79 12.15 -2.84
N VAL A 131 -13.18 10.95 -2.91
CA VAL A 131 -12.23 10.48 -1.90
C VAL A 131 -11.04 11.44 -1.78
N TYR A 132 -10.44 11.82 -2.91
CA TYR A 132 -9.32 12.75 -2.95
C TYR A 132 -9.68 14.11 -2.33
N ASN A 133 -10.85 14.68 -2.67
CA ASN A 133 -11.28 15.96 -2.13
C ASN A 133 -11.52 15.92 -0.61
N TYR A 134 -12.11 14.83 -0.10
CA TYR A 134 -12.29 14.64 1.34
C TYR A 134 -10.95 14.51 2.06
N CYS A 135 -10.04 13.66 1.54
CA CYS A 135 -8.71 13.47 2.13
C CYS A 135 -7.89 14.76 2.10
N LEU A 136 -7.80 15.42 0.95
CA LEU A 136 -7.07 16.68 0.79
C LEU A 136 -7.59 17.77 1.74
N LYS A 137 -8.91 17.82 1.98
CA LYS A 137 -9.52 18.76 2.93
C LYS A 137 -9.15 18.45 4.38
N LEU A 138 -9.03 17.18 4.75
CA LEU A 138 -8.67 16.74 6.09
C LEU A 138 -7.18 16.92 6.36
N THR A 139 -6.33 16.37 5.50
CA THR A 139 -4.88 16.24 5.73
C THR A 139 -4.08 17.42 5.17
N GLY A 140 -4.63 18.15 4.20
CA GLY A 140 -3.94 19.23 3.49
C GLY A 140 -2.89 18.76 2.49
N VAL A 141 -2.78 17.45 2.25
CA VAL A 141 -1.83 16.85 1.30
C VAL A 141 -2.54 15.89 0.33
N PRO A 142 -1.98 15.66 -0.88
CA PRO A 142 -2.54 14.68 -1.83
C PRO A 142 -2.58 13.26 -1.25
N LEU A 143 -3.61 12.50 -1.61
CA LEU A 143 -3.80 11.12 -1.15
C LEU A 143 -2.68 10.21 -1.68
N THR A 144 -1.98 9.56 -0.76
CA THR A 144 -0.99 8.52 -1.05
C THR A 144 -1.35 7.28 -0.25
N LEU A 145 -1.39 6.11 -0.88
CA LEU A 145 -1.62 4.83 -0.20
C LEU A 145 -0.38 3.97 -0.36
N SER A 146 0.15 3.42 0.74
CA SER A 146 1.37 2.61 0.73
C SER A 146 1.12 1.22 1.27
N ILE A 147 1.36 0.21 0.44
CA ILE A 147 1.21 -1.21 0.81
C ILE A 147 2.58 -1.75 1.22
N GLY A 148 2.74 -2.16 2.48
CA GLY A 148 3.92 -2.86 2.99
C GLY A 148 3.86 -4.36 2.65
N PHE A 149 5.00 -4.94 2.26
CA PHE A 149 5.12 -6.39 2.00
C PHE A 149 6.57 -6.88 2.16
N ARG A 150 6.76 -8.21 2.25
CA ARG A 150 8.07 -8.87 2.27
C ARG A 150 8.24 -9.71 1.00
N LEU A 151 9.42 -9.64 0.42
CA LEU A 151 9.89 -10.57 -0.58
C LEU A 151 10.71 -11.66 0.10
N VAL A 152 10.42 -12.91 -0.26
CA VAL A 152 11.08 -14.10 0.26
C VAL A 152 12.06 -14.64 -0.78
N ASP A 153 13.29 -14.95 -0.35
CA ASP A 153 14.31 -15.63 -1.16
C ASP A 153 15.02 -16.67 -0.28
N ASP A 154 14.69 -17.95 -0.49
CA ASP A 154 15.10 -19.06 0.36
C ASP A 154 14.79 -18.83 1.85
N ASP A 155 15.81 -18.62 2.69
CA ASP A 155 15.70 -18.42 4.15
C ASP A 155 15.83 -16.93 4.56
N GLU A 156 15.92 -16.00 3.61
CA GLU A 156 15.98 -14.56 3.86
C GLU A 156 14.72 -13.85 3.38
N PHE A 157 14.34 -12.78 4.08
CA PHE A 157 13.28 -11.88 3.65
C PHE A 157 13.78 -10.44 3.58
N ARG A 158 13.12 -9.64 2.74
CA ARG A 158 13.37 -8.21 2.59
C ARG A 158 12.06 -7.46 2.46
N GLU A 159 11.93 -6.38 3.23
CA GLU A 159 10.74 -5.54 3.21
C GLU A 159 10.78 -4.54 2.06
N ALA A 160 9.62 -4.23 1.52
CA ALA A 160 9.43 -3.21 0.51
C ALA A 160 8.01 -2.64 0.63
N SER A 161 7.78 -1.52 -0.05
CA SER A 161 6.46 -0.94 -0.11
C SER A 161 6.07 -0.57 -1.53
N LEU A 162 4.81 -0.77 -1.88
CA LEU A 162 4.20 -0.27 -3.11
C LEU A 162 3.39 0.97 -2.76
N ALA A 163 3.88 2.15 -3.15
CA ALA A 163 3.18 3.40 -3.00
C ALA A 163 2.34 3.70 -4.25
N VAL A 164 1.14 4.24 -4.03
CA VAL A 164 0.24 4.76 -5.05
C VAL A 164 -0.14 6.19 -4.69
N ASP A 165 0.39 7.15 -5.46
CA ASP A 165 0.04 8.56 -5.32
C ASP A 165 -1.17 8.87 -6.20
N PHE A 166 -2.15 9.57 -5.66
CA PHE A 166 -3.22 10.23 -6.40
C PHE A 166 -2.97 11.74 -6.37
N LEU A 167 -2.81 12.35 -7.53
CA LEU A 167 -2.40 13.74 -7.67
C LEU A 167 -3.34 14.48 -8.61
N HIS A 168 -3.55 15.78 -8.36
CA HIS A 168 -4.25 16.62 -9.32
C HIS A 168 -3.39 16.77 -10.59
N MET A 169 -3.98 16.82 -11.79
CA MET A 169 -3.23 16.89 -13.08
C MET A 169 -2.22 18.05 -13.17
N GLU A 170 -2.48 19.13 -12.44
CA GLU A 170 -1.61 20.31 -12.40
C GLU A 170 -0.40 20.14 -11.46
N GLU A 171 -0.45 19.15 -10.58
CA GLU A 171 0.64 18.81 -9.67
C GLU A 171 1.72 18.04 -10.43
N LYS A 172 2.97 18.47 -10.27
CA LYS A 172 4.10 17.70 -10.76
C LYS A 172 4.44 16.68 -9.68
N PRO A 173 4.41 15.37 -9.97
CA PRO A 173 4.90 14.40 -9.02
C PRO A 173 6.37 14.69 -8.73
N ASP A 174 6.71 14.77 -7.45
CA ASP A 174 8.11 14.80 -7.04
C ASP A 174 8.80 13.54 -7.53
N THR A 175 10.04 13.68 -7.99
CA THR A 175 10.82 12.51 -8.37
C THR A 175 11.07 11.68 -7.13
N ALA A 176 10.47 10.48 -7.05
CA ALA A 176 10.91 9.46 -6.10
C ALA A 176 12.33 9.02 -6.51
N GLU A 177 13.31 9.67 -5.91
CA GLU A 177 14.68 9.20 -5.91
C GLU A 177 14.68 7.82 -5.24
N GLU A 178 15.46 6.88 -5.76
CA GLU A 178 15.59 5.54 -5.17
C GLU A 178 14.34 4.62 -5.21
N ALA A 179 13.42 4.85 -6.16
CA ALA A 179 12.26 3.97 -6.38
C ALA A 179 12.27 3.23 -7.74
N PHE A 180 11.57 2.09 -7.81
CA PHE A 180 11.21 1.44 -9.08
C PHE A 180 9.79 1.83 -9.48
N VAL A 181 9.65 2.58 -10.57
CA VAL A 181 8.33 3.05 -11.03
C VAL A 181 7.61 1.95 -11.81
N VAL A 182 6.29 1.82 -11.59
CA VAL A 182 5.36 1.06 -12.45
C VAL A 182 4.99 1.95 -13.64
N PRO A 183 5.53 1.71 -14.86
CA PRO A 183 5.22 2.56 -15.99
C PRO A 183 3.77 2.32 -16.47
N MET A 184 3.12 3.41 -16.87
CA MET A 184 1.75 3.40 -17.38
C MET A 184 1.68 4.20 -18.68
N LYS A 185 0.84 3.79 -19.63
CA LYS A 185 0.59 4.58 -20.85
C LYS A 185 -0.36 5.74 -20.58
N ASN A 186 -1.38 5.50 -19.77
CA ASN A 186 -2.33 6.51 -19.34
C ASN A 186 -2.39 6.52 -17.81
N HIS A 187 -2.05 7.68 -17.23
CA HIS A 187 -2.03 7.89 -15.79
C HIS A 187 -3.36 8.38 -15.22
N LEU A 188 -4.32 8.77 -16.05
CA LEU A 188 -5.60 9.32 -15.60
C LEU A 188 -6.46 8.24 -14.92
N VAL A 189 -7.00 8.60 -13.76
CA VAL A 189 -8.05 7.84 -13.06
C VAL A 189 -9.39 8.58 -13.07
N SER A 190 -9.36 9.91 -13.14
CA SER A 190 -10.51 10.77 -13.47
C SER A 190 -10.08 11.89 -14.44
N ASP A 191 -10.98 12.84 -14.71
CA ASP A 191 -10.69 14.00 -15.57
C ASP A 191 -9.62 14.91 -14.95
N ASP A 192 -9.56 15.02 -13.62
CA ASP A 192 -8.68 15.94 -12.89
C ASP A 192 -7.59 15.23 -12.07
N ILE A 193 -7.69 13.91 -11.89
CA ILE A 193 -6.80 13.13 -11.03
C ILE A 193 -6.01 12.10 -11.85
N VAL A 194 -4.70 12.08 -11.62
CA VAL A 194 -3.78 11.05 -12.11
C VAL A 194 -3.32 10.16 -10.97
N ALA A 195 -2.99 8.92 -11.31
CA ALA A 195 -2.32 8.02 -10.39
C ALA A 195 -0.92 7.64 -10.89
N ARG A 196 -0.04 7.40 -9.92
CA ARG A 196 1.32 6.91 -10.11
C ARG A 196 1.57 5.81 -9.10
N ALA A 197 2.23 4.73 -9.51
CA ALA A 197 2.65 3.68 -8.59
C ALA A 197 4.15 3.38 -8.71
N TYR A 198 4.77 3.07 -7.59
CA TYR A 198 6.20 2.82 -7.50
C TYR A 198 6.56 2.06 -6.23
N PHE A 199 7.66 1.32 -6.30
CA PHE A 199 8.20 0.55 -5.19
C PHE A 199 9.30 1.31 -4.48
N PHE A 200 9.14 1.47 -3.16
CA PHE A 200 10.22 1.83 -2.24
C PHE A 200 10.90 0.57 -1.73
N TYR A 201 12.21 0.67 -1.53
CA TYR A 201 13.05 -0.45 -1.15
C TYR A 201 14.36 0.06 -0.53
N GLU A 202 15.06 -0.80 0.22
CA GLU A 202 16.38 -0.49 0.76
C GLU A 202 17.44 -0.39 -0.37
N PRO A 203 18.06 0.78 -0.62
CA PRO A 203 18.93 1.00 -1.79
C PRO A 203 20.12 0.04 -1.88
N GLU A 204 20.62 -0.43 -0.74
CA GLU A 204 21.74 -1.39 -0.65
C GLU A 204 21.43 -2.71 -1.36
N TYR A 205 20.16 -3.13 -1.37
CA TYR A 205 19.69 -4.38 -1.98
C TYR A 205 19.04 -4.17 -3.35
N LYS A 206 19.27 -3.03 -4.01
CA LYS A 206 18.70 -2.69 -5.33
C LYS A 206 18.70 -3.83 -6.36
N ARG A 207 19.79 -4.62 -6.42
CA ARG A 207 19.91 -5.73 -7.37
C ARG A 207 18.96 -6.88 -7.06
N PHE A 208 18.75 -7.17 -5.77
CA PHE A 208 17.81 -8.16 -5.28
C PHE A 208 16.38 -7.76 -5.66
N TYR A 209 15.94 -6.56 -5.26
CA TYR A 209 14.60 -6.07 -5.58
C TYR A 209 14.35 -6.01 -7.09
N LYS A 210 15.34 -5.56 -7.86
CA LYS A 210 15.21 -5.54 -9.32
C LYS A 210 14.95 -6.93 -9.91
N LYS A 211 15.67 -7.95 -9.43
CA LYS A 211 15.49 -9.33 -9.89
C LYS A 211 14.08 -9.81 -9.55
N GLN A 212 13.67 -9.68 -8.29
CA GLN A 212 12.36 -10.11 -7.81
C GLN A 212 11.21 -9.40 -8.54
N PHE A 213 11.28 -8.07 -8.67
CA PHE A 213 10.26 -7.30 -9.39
C PHE A 213 10.19 -7.63 -10.87
N ASP A 214 11.33 -7.85 -11.55
CA ASP A 214 11.33 -8.26 -12.96
C ASP A 214 10.73 -9.68 -13.12
N GLU A 215 11.00 -10.62 -12.21
CA GLU A 215 10.44 -11.98 -12.22
C GLU A 215 8.92 -11.99 -11.97
N ILE A 216 8.44 -11.24 -10.98
CA ILE A 216 7.01 -11.08 -10.72
C ILE A 216 6.33 -10.39 -11.90
N ALA A 217 6.94 -9.31 -12.43
CA ALA A 217 6.43 -8.60 -13.60
C ALA A 217 6.29 -9.52 -14.81
N ASP A 218 7.11 -10.57 -14.94
CA ASP A 218 7.00 -11.55 -16.01
C ASP A 218 5.70 -12.37 -15.96
N LEU A 219 5.17 -12.60 -14.76
CA LEU A 219 3.94 -13.34 -14.50
C LEU A 219 2.67 -12.50 -14.63
N ILE A 220 2.78 -11.17 -14.59
CA ILE A 220 1.63 -10.26 -14.67
C ILE A 220 0.99 -10.31 -16.06
N THR A 221 -0.31 -10.60 -16.07
CA THR A 221 -1.12 -10.79 -17.28
C THR A 221 -1.72 -9.49 -17.82
N LEU A 222 -1.67 -8.40 -17.04
CA LEU A 222 -2.20 -7.07 -17.39
C LEU A 222 -1.30 -6.30 -18.36
N LYS A 223 -0.20 -6.89 -18.78
CA LYS A 223 0.69 -6.32 -19.81
C LYS A 223 -0.18 -5.90 -20.98
N GLY A 224 -0.18 -4.60 -21.28
CA GLY A 224 -0.82 -4.14 -22.50
C GLY A 224 -0.27 -4.98 -23.64
N PHE A 225 -1.12 -5.58 -24.46
CA PHE A 225 -0.70 -6.26 -25.68
C PHE A 225 0.20 -5.30 -26.45
N VAL A 226 1.52 -5.49 -26.34
CA VAL A 226 2.43 -5.07 -27.39
C VAL A 226 2.09 -6.04 -28.50
N GLY A 227 1.22 -5.61 -29.42
CA GLY A 227 1.20 -6.22 -30.73
C GLY A 227 2.66 -6.26 -31.17
N GLU A 228 3.21 -7.46 -31.30
CA GLU A 228 4.42 -7.66 -32.07
C GLU A 228 4.14 -7.01 -33.43
N ASN A 229 4.77 -5.86 -33.65
CA ASN A 229 4.52 -4.87 -34.70
C ASN A 229 3.33 -3.91 -34.41
N GLY A 230 3.67 -2.63 -34.23
CA GLY A 230 2.75 -1.54 -33.94
C GLY A 230 1.79 -1.16 -35.07
N GLU A 231 0.92 -2.08 -35.46
CA GLU A 231 -0.32 -1.79 -36.17
C GLU A 231 -1.46 -2.52 -35.45
N GLY A 232 -2.21 -1.79 -34.63
CA GLY A 232 -3.50 -2.28 -34.16
C GLY A 232 -4.44 -2.53 -35.36
N PRO A 233 -5.41 -3.44 -35.24
CA PRO A 233 -6.36 -3.70 -36.32
C PRO A 233 -7.11 -2.40 -36.63
N ARG A 234 -6.99 -1.94 -37.88
CA ARG A 234 -7.81 -0.84 -38.37
C ARG A 234 -9.27 -1.30 -38.36
N PRO A 235 -10.21 -0.52 -37.83
CA PRO A 235 -11.62 -0.87 -37.93
C PRO A 235 -12.01 -0.94 -39.41
N GLU A 236 -12.43 -2.12 -39.85
CA GLU A 236 -13.12 -2.28 -41.13
C GLU A 236 -14.50 -1.63 -40.98
N PHE A 237 -14.65 -0.45 -41.57
CA PHE A 237 -15.96 0.13 -41.81
C PHE A 237 -16.62 -0.65 -42.95
N HIS A 238 -17.66 -1.41 -42.62
CA HIS A 238 -18.64 -1.94 -43.58
C HIS A 238 -19.96 -1.20 -43.44
#